data_AF-A0A1I3T1A8-F1
#
_entry.id   AF-A0A1I3T1A8-F1
#
_cell.length_a   1.000
_cell.length_b   1.000
_cell.length_c   1.000
_cell.angle_alpha   90.00
_cell.angle_beta   90.00
_cell.angle_gamma   90.00
#
_symmetry.space_group_name_H-M   'P 1'
#
loop_
_entity.id
_entity.type
_entity.pdbx_description
1 polymer ?
#
loop_
_entity_poly.entity_id
_entity_poly.type
_entity_poly.pdbx_seq_one_letter_code
_entity_poly.pdbx_strand_id
1 'polypeptide(L)' 'MPSEKCLKAASVVTGIPEDSLHVQEDYGKYGCVIQDRSSIEYYVEPTYKVKAFEPELAGIVILGEHDGWTVYKEQEEDKS' A
#
# COMPACT_ATOMS: atom_id res chain seq x y z
N MET A 1 2.67 5.72 -15.18
CA MET A 1 2.09 4.35 -15.15
C MET A 1 1.50 4.08 -13.76
N PRO A 2 0.54 3.16 -13.57
CA PRO A 2 -0.05 2.89 -12.26
C PRO A 2 1.00 2.57 -11.18
N SER A 3 2.02 1.78 -11.53
CA SER A 3 3.19 1.45 -10.71
C SER A 3 3.95 2.67 -10.18
N GLU A 4 4.18 3.70 -11.01
CA GLU A 4 4.85 4.95 -10.57
C GLU A 4 4.01 5.70 -9.54
N LYS A 5 2.68 5.72 -9.71
CA LYS A 5 1.76 6.34 -8.74
C LYS A 5 1.74 5.57 -7.42
N CYS A 6 1.75 4.23 -7.49
CA CYS A 6 1.82 3.37 -6.31
C CYS A 6 3.11 3.61 -5.51
N LEU A 7 4.27 3.61 -6.17
CA LEU A 7 5.56 3.90 -5.55
C LEU A 7 5.56 5.28 -4.89
N LYS A 8 5.02 6.29 -5.59
CA LYS A 8 4.93 7.64 -5.04
C LYS A 8 4.07 7.71 -3.79
N ALA A 9 2.88 7.12 -3.83
CA ALA A 9 1.97 7.08 -2.69
C ALA A 9 2.59 6.34 -1.50
N ALA A 10 3.18 5.16 -1.73
CA ALA A 10 3.89 4.42 -0.70
C ALA A 10 5.03 5.25 -0.07
N SER A 11 5.85 5.90 -0.89
CA SER A 11 6.95 6.73 -0.41
C SER A 11 6.47 7.90 0.45
N VAL A 12 5.46 8.63 0.00
CA VAL A 12 4.91 9.78 0.73
C VAL A 12 4.27 9.35 2.05
N VAL A 13 3.49 8.26 2.06
CA VAL A 13 2.76 7.82 3.24
C VAL A 13 3.68 7.15 4.29
N THR A 14 4.63 6.34 3.84
CA THR A 14 5.55 5.62 4.75
C THR A 14 6.77 6.44 5.15
N GLY A 15 7.11 7.48 4.38
CA GLY A 15 8.35 8.24 4.51
C GLY A 15 9.58 7.52 3.94
N ILE A 16 9.43 6.33 3.36
CA ILE A 16 10.52 5.56 2.76
C ILE A 16 10.87 6.16 1.39
N PRO A 17 12.15 6.43 1.08
CA PRO A 17 12.55 6.91 -0.24
C PRO A 17 12.13 5.96 -1.37
N GLU A 18 11.69 6.50 -2.51
CA GLU A 18 11.23 5.71 -3.67
C GLU A 18 12.30 4.72 -4.19
N ASP A 19 13.59 5.06 -4.08
CA ASP A 19 14.72 4.19 -4.47
C ASP A 19 14.98 3.02 -3.50
N SER A 20 14.24 2.99 -2.40
CA SER A 20 14.25 1.96 -1.37
C SER A 20 12.96 1.15 -1.38
N LEU A 21 12.07 1.42 -2.35
CA LEU A 21 10.84 0.69 -2.61
C LEU A 21 10.93 0.03 -3.98
N HIS A 22 10.28 -1.11 -4.13
CA HIS A 22 10.09 -1.73 -5.44
C HIS A 22 8.69 -2.31 -5.57
N VAL A 23 8.21 -2.36 -6.81
CA VAL A 23 6.92 -2.96 -7.13
C VAL A 23 7.12 -4.47 -7.17
N GLN A 24 6.48 -5.17 -6.23
CA GLN A 24 6.46 -6.64 -6.19
C GLN A 24 5.39 -7.18 -7.14
N GLU A 25 4.19 -6.59 -7.09
CA GLU A 25 3.07 -6.92 -7.98
C GLU A 25 2.40 -5.64 -8.50
N ASP A 26 2.04 -5.61 -9.79
CA ASP A 26 1.34 -4.50 -10.45
C ASP A 26 0.01 -5.01 -11.03
N TYR A 27 -1.10 -4.65 -10.41
CA TYR A 27 -2.45 -4.97 -10.89
C TYR A 27 -3.03 -3.87 -11.78
N GLY A 28 -2.17 -2.97 -12.28
CA GLY A 28 -2.54 -1.84 -13.12
C GLY A 28 -3.44 -0.87 -12.39
N LYS A 29 -4.62 -0.59 -12.95
CA LYS A 29 -5.58 0.37 -12.37
C LYS A 29 -6.15 -0.06 -11.01
N TYR A 30 -5.93 -1.31 -10.61
CA TYR A 30 -6.51 -1.88 -9.39
C TYR A 30 -5.63 -1.75 -8.15
N GLY A 31 -4.35 -1.43 -8.31
CA GLY A 31 -3.41 -1.31 -7.20
C GLY A 31 -2.08 -1.98 -7.47
N CYS A 32 -1.18 -1.89 -6.49
CA CYS A 32 0.13 -2.52 -6.51
C CYS A 32 0.48 -3.05 -5.11
N VAL A 33 1.35 -4.05 -5.07
CA VAL A 33 2.08 -4.44 -3.85
C VAL A 33 3.48 -3.84 -3.94
N ILE A 34 3.85 -3.04 -2.95
CA ILE A 34 5.14 -2.37 -2.83
C ILE A 34 5.89 -2.99 -1.66
N GLN A 35 7.17 -3.33 -1.86
CA GLN A 35 8.00 -3.91 -0.81
C GLN A 35 9.23 -3.03 -0.54
N ASP A 36 9.57 -2.85 0.74
CA ASP A 36 10.79 -2.15 1.17
C ASP A 36 12.01 -3.09 1.27
N ARG A 37 13.16 -2.55 1.69
CA ARG A 37 14.40 -3.34 1.87
C ARG A 37 14.36 -4.30 3.05
N SER A 38 13.40 -4.13 3.96
CA SER A 38 13.18 -4.99 5.12
C SER A 38 12.16 -6.10 4.82
N SER A 39 11.73 -6.22 3.55
CA SER A 39 10.69 -7.14 3.09
C SER A 39 9.31 -6.88 3.71
N ILE A 40 9.04 -5.64 4.13
CA ILE A 40 7.70 -5.23 4.55
C ILE A 40 6.88 -4.91 3.30
N GLU A 41 5.71 -5.51 3.19
CA GLU A 41 4.77 -5.30 2.09
C GLU A 41 3.75 -4.20 2.43
N TYR A 42 3.50 -3.35 1.45
CA TYR A 42 2.52 -2.28 1.47
C TYR A 42 1.59 -2.43 0.27
N TYR A 43 0.30 -2.50 0.54
CA TYR A 43 -0.72 -2.52 -0.48
C TYR A 43 -1.13 -1.09 -0.80
N VAL A 44 -1.14 -0.76 -2.10
CA VAL A 44 -1.52 0.55 -2.59
C VAL A 44 -2.69 0.39 -3.55
N GLU A 45 -3.87 0.83 -3.13
CA GLU A 45 -5.10 0.67 -3.91
C GLU A 45 -5.85 1.99 -4.09
N PRO A 46 -6.70 2.15 -5.12
CA PRO A 46 -7.52 3.34 -5.25
C PRO A 46 -8.43 3.54 -4.04
N THR A 47 -8.43 4.73 -3.45
CA THR A 47 -9.16 5.03 -2.21
C THR A 47 -10.66 4.71 -2.28
N TYR A 48 -11.29 4.94 -3.43
CA TYR A 48 -12.71 4.64 -3.62
C TYR A 48 -13.01 3.15 -3.47
N LYS A 49 -12.04 2.27 -3.81
CA LYS A 49 -12.15 0.82 -3.65
C LYS A 49 -12.11 0.50 -2.16
N VAL A 50 -11.07 0.95 -1.45
CA VAL A 50 -10.90 0.68 -0.01
C VAL A 50 -12.11 1.12 0.80
N LYS A 51 -12.64 2.32 0.57
CA LYS A 51 -13.84 2.85 1.26
C LYS A 51 -15.12 2.04 0.98
N ALA A 52 -15.23 1.41 -0.19
CA ALA A 52 -16.36 0.55 -0.52
C ALA A 52 -16.32 -0.82 0.20
N PHE A 53 -15.13 -1.26 0.63
CA PHE A 53 -14.89 -2.54 1.30
C PHE A 53 -14.56 -2.41 2.80
N GLU A 54 -14.64 -1.21 3.37
CA GLU A 54 -14.34 -0.91 4.79
C GLU A 54 -15.02 -1.83 5.84
N PRO A 55 -16.21 -2.44 5.65
CA PRO A 55 -16.76 -3.32 6.67
C PRO A 55 -16.16 -4.75 6.73
N GLU A 56 -15.23 -5.14 5.84
CA GLU A 56 -14.65 -6.51 5.82
C GLU A 56 -13.13 -6.58 6.06
N LEU A 57 -12.47 -5.45 6.32
CA LEU A 57 -11.01 -5.37 6.43
C LEU A 57 -10.50 -5.61 7.87
N ALA A 58 -10.92 -6.69 8.50
CA ALA A 58 -10.30 -7.16 9.74
C ALA A 58 -8.85 -7.59 9.44
N GLY A 59 -7.87 -7.06 10.18
CA GLY A 59 -6.47 -7.44 10.02
C GLY A 59 -5.65 -6.60 9.04
N ILE A 60 -6.07 -5.37 8.72
CA ILE A 60 -5.21 -4.39 8.05
C ILE A 60 -5.02 -3.12 8.89
N VAL A 61 -3.95 -2.40 8.61
CA VAL A 61 -3.63 -1.09 9.15
C VAL A 61 -3.51 -0.09 8.00
N ILE A 62 -4.45 0.83 7.90
CA ILE A 62 -4.37 1.96 6.96
C ILE A 62 -3.30 2.93 7.46
N LEU A 63 -2.29 3.17 6.64
CA LEU A 63 -1.17 4.07 6.96
C LEU A 63 -1.47 5.50 6.50
N GLY A 64 -2.20 5.66 5.39
CA GLY A 64 -2.56 6.97 4.87
C GLY A 64 -3.07 6.95 3.43
N GLU A 65 -3.32 8.14 2.89
CA GLU A 65 -3.80 8.38 1.54
C GLU A 65 -2.94 9.45 0.85
N HIS A 66 -2.61 9.23 -0.42
CA HIS A 66 -1.95 10.22 -1.26
C HIS A 66 -2.50 10.14 -2.70
N ASP A 67 -2.92 11.29 -3.25
CA ASP A 67 -3.41 11.44 -4.63
C ASP A 67 -4.49 10.41 -5.06
N GLY A 68 -5.40 10.08 -4.13
CA GLY A 68 -6.50 9.11 -4.36
C GLY A 68 -6.08 7.64 -4.30
N TRP A 69 -4.89 7.36 -3.74
CA TRP A 69 -4.40 6.03 -3.43
C TRP A 69 -4.25 5.85 -1.92
N THR A 70 -4.84 4.79 -1.39
CA THR A 70 -4.72 4.42 0.02
C THR A 70 -3.59 3.40 0.16
N VAL A 71 -2.72 3.63 1.14
CA VAL A 71 -1.61 2.75 1.50
C VAL A 71 -1.94 2.07 2.81
N TYR A 72 -1.84 0.75 2.85
CA TYR A 72 -2.08 -0.05 4.05
C TYR A 72 -1.16 -1.27 4.07
N LYS A 73 -1.06 -1.90 5.24
CA LYS A 73 -0.38 -3.20 5.41
C LYS A 73 -1.24 -4.14 6.24
N GLU A 74 -0.92 -5.43 6.22
CA GLU A 74 -1.54 -6.38 7.14
C GLU A 74 -1.14 -6.04 8.59
N GLN A 75 -2.07 -6.28 9.52
CA GLN A 75 -1.80 -6.21 10.94
C GLN A 75 -0.89 -7.39 11.30
N GLU A 76 0.25 -7.12 11.91
CA GLU A 76 1.13 -8.17 12.41
C GLU A 76 0.39 -8.90 13.54
N GLU A 77 0.01 -10.16 13.30
CA GLU A 77 -0.44 -11.03 14.37
C GLU A 77 0.79 -11.37 15.23
N ASP A 78 0.81 -10.88 16.47
CA ASP A 78 1.79 -11.30 17.47
C ASP A 78 1.69 -12.83 17.61
N LYS A 79 2.64 -13.55 17.01
CA LYS A 79 2.83 -14.99 17.24
C LYS A 79 3.40 -15.16 18.65
N SER A 80 2.52 -15.10 19.64
CA SER A 80 2.80 -15.44 21.04
C SER A 80 3.05 -16.94 21.22
#